data_AF-A0AAV2H0N7-F1
#
_entry.id   AF-A0AAV2H0N7-F1
#
_cell.length_a   1.000
_cell.length_b   1.000
_cell.length_c   1.000
_cell.angle_alpha   90.00
_cell.angle_beta   90.00
_cell.angle_gamma   90.00
#
_symmetry.space_group_name_H-M   'P 1'
#
loop_
_entity.id
_entity.type
_entity.pdbx_description
1 polymer ?
#
loop_
_entity_poly.entity_id
_entity_poly.type
_entity_poly.pdbx_seq_one_letter_code
_entity_poly.pdbx_strand_id
1 'polypeptide(L)'
;SSDFNLGGRAYAKLAVMKSQSDRCFSDADCNLLFGELKLHNLIEKALQYGSKDAWTLSECGRILRYTDLEKAISLLEKSLAIKRHSTTLHHLGLCYELKAKQKAKYEAKRGQHRYGSNIKQKSLRFQSEIHESIEKRCAVQNIIYNRDDPCVLRAIDYYRQAIDMLYVNSPARFSLGLLLKKCERFEDALRQFDQIIDLNSRKDGTSSKQSGEKQEYLFTMTDSYEQAGLCLLELA
;
A
#
# COMPACT_ATOMS: atom_id res chain seq x y z
N SER A 1 -33.40 -9.98 1.41
CA SER A 1 -32.15 -9.41 1.98
C SER A 1 -30.95 -9.47 1.02
N SER A 2 -31.05 -10.16 -0.13
CA SER A 2 -30.01 -10.22 -1.16
C SER A 2 -29.76 -8.88 -1.86
N ASP A 3 -30.82 -8.14 -2.17
CA ASP A 3 -30.75 -7.00 -3.10
C ASP A 3 -30.06 -5.76 -2.51
N PHE A 4 -30.15 -5.58 -1.19
CA PHE A 4 -29.45 -4.50 -0.47
C PHE A 4 -27.92 -4.63 -0.60
N ASN A 5 -27.40 -5.86 -0.49
CA ASN A 5 -25.97 -6.11 -0.63
C ASN A 5 -25.48 -5.90 -2.08
N LEU A 6 -26.32 -6.17 -3.09
CA LEU A 6 -25.98 -5.88 -4.49
C LEU A 6 -25.80 -4.36 -4.72
N GLY A 7 -26.69 -3.54 -4.15
CA GLY A 7 -26.57 -2.07 -4.23
C GLY A 7 -25.26 -1.56 -3.63
N GLY A 8 -24.91 -2.04 -2.42
CA GLY A 8 -23.64 -1.70 -1.77
C GLY A 8 -22.41 -2.06 -2.62
N ARG A 9 -22.43 -3.28 -3.20
CA ARG A 9 -21.34 -3.75 -4.07
C ARG A 9 -21.24 -2.97 -5.37
N ALA A 10 -22.36 -2.60 -5.98
CA ALA A 10 -22.38 -1.80 -7.21
C ALA A 10 -21.74 -0.42 -6.98
N TYR A 11 -22.13 0.27 -5.92
CA TYR A 11 -21.53 1.57 -5.57
C TYR A 11 -20.04 1.44 -5.20
N ALA A 12 -19.65 0.39 -4.48
CA ALA A 12 -18.25 0.14 -4.21
C ALA A 12 -17.43 -0.10 -5.49
N LYS A 13 -17.95 -0.88 -6.46
CA LYS A 13 -17.29 -1.04 -7.77
C LYS A 13 -17.13 0.28 -8.52
N LEU A 14 -18.17 1.12 -8.52
CA LEU A 14 -18.09 2.45 -9.13
C LEU A 14 -17.06 3.35 -8.42
N ALA A 15 -16.99 3.28 -7.09
CA ALA A 15 -16.01 4.02 -6.30
C ALA A 15 -14.56 3.56 -6.62
N VAL A 16 -14.35 2.25 -6.78
CA VAL A 16 -13.06 1.70 -7.22
C VAL A 16 -12.70 2.22 -8.61
N MET A 17 -13.62 2.12 -9.57
CA MET A 17 -13.40 2.59 -10.93
C MET A 17 -13.04 4.07 -10.94
N LYS A 18 -13.81 4.91 -10.22
CA LYS A 18 -13.53 6.35 -10.12
C LYS A 18 -12.15 6.63 -9.51
N SER A 19 -11.81 5.98 -8.40
CA SER A 19 -10.51 6.15 -7.75
C SER A 19 -9.32 5.74 -8.63
N GLN A 20 -9.51 4.83 -9.57
CA GLN A 20 -8.49 4.43 -10.54
C GLN A 20 -8.46 5.39 -11.73
N SER A 21 -9.63 5.80 -12.23
CA SER A 21 -9.77 6.74 -13.34
C SER A 21 -9.13 8.08 -13.04
N ASP A 22 -9.27 8.61 -11.82
CA ASP A 22 -8.65 9.86 -11.39
C ASP A 22 -7.11 9.84 -11.49
N ARG A 23 -6.48 8.68 -11.67
CA ARG A 23 -5.02 8.54 -11.86
C ARG A 23 -4.59 8.44 -13.32
N CYS A 24 -5.51 8.10 -14.22
CA CYS A 24 -5.21 7.76 -15.60
C CYS A 24 -5.85 8.70 -16.62
N PHE A 25 -6.88 9.45 -16.22
CA PHE A 25 -7.64 10.33 -17.10
C PHE A 25 -7.56 11.78 -16.65
N SER A 26 -7.82 12.70 -17.57
CA SER A 26 -7.97 14.12 -17.23
C SER A 26 -9.26 14.35 -16.44
N ASP A 27 -9.34 15.45 -15.69
CA ASP A 27 -10.56 15.82 -14.97
C ASP A 27 -11.79 15.92 -15.89
N ALA A 28 -11.60 16.36 -17.14
CA ALA A 28 -12.66 16.46 -18.15
C ALA A 28 -13.20 15.07 -18.54
N ASP A 29 -12.32 14.10 -18.76
CA ASP A 29 -12.68 12.72 -19.12
C ASP A 29 -13.35 12.00 -17.93
N CYS A 30 -12.84 12.23 -16.71
CA CYS A 30 -13.46 11.72 -15.48
C CYS A 30 -14.86 12.30 -15.27
N ASN A 31 -15.07 13.59 -15.55
CA ASN A 31 -16.39 14.21 -15.45
C ASN A 31 -17.35 13.69 -16.52
N LEU A 32 -16.87 13.32 -17.72
CA LEU A 32 -17.69 12.69 -18.74
C LEU A 32 -18.19 11.30 -18.31
N LEU A 33 -17.33 10.51 -17.66
CA LEU A 33 -17.64 9.13 -17.26
C LEU A 33 -18.50 9.04 -15.99
N PHE A 34 -18.28 9.94 -15.02
CA PHE A 34 -18.94 9.86 -13.71
C PHE A 34 -19.95 10.99 -13.48
N GLY A 35 -20.05 11.98 -14.38
CA GLY A 35 -20.87 13.17 -14.19
C GLY A 35 -20.54 13.86 -12.86
N GLU A 36 -21.57 14.23 -12.12
CA GLU A 36 -21.44 14.85 -10.79
C GLU A 36 -21.19 13.85 -9.65
N LEU A 37 -21.01 12.55 -9.95
CA LEU A 37 -20.80 11.52 -8.92
C LEU A 37 -19.40 11.64 -8.32
N LYS A 38 -19.31 12.39 -7.23
CA LYS A 38 -18.10 12.52 -6.42
C LYS A 38 -17.77 11.20 -5.72
N LEU A 39 -16.48 10.94 -5.51
CA LEU A 39 -16.00 9.70 -4.89
C LEU A 39 -16.60 9.48 -3.49
N HIS A 40 -16.71 10.54 -2.68
CA HIS A 40 -17.32 10.44 -1.35
C HIS A 40 -18.79 10.01 -1.42
N ASN A 41 -19.58 10.55 -2.36
CA ASN A 41 -20.98 10.17 -2.54
C ASN A 41 -21.13 8.68 -2.89
N LEU A 42 -20.22 8.14 -3.71
CA LEU A 42 -20.22 6.72 -4.06
C LEU A 42 -19.90 5.85 -2.85
N ILE A 43 -18.92 6.25 -2.03
CA ILE A 43 -18.56 5.53 -0.80
C ILE A 43 -19.69 5.58 0.22
N GLU A 44 -20.32 6.73 0.41
CA GLU A 44 -21.46 6.88 1.33
C GLU A 44 -22.63 5.98 0.92
N LYS A 45 -23.00 5.97 -0.36
CA LYS A 45 -24.03 5.07 -0.87
C LYS A 45 -23.62 3.60 -0.73
N ALA A 46 -22.36 3.25 -1.02
CA ALA A 46 -21.87 1.89 -0.82
C ALA A 46 -22.03 1.44 0.63
N LEU A 47 -21.69 2.29 1.60
CA LEU A 47 -21.84 2.01 3.03
C LEU A 47 -23.30 2.02 3.48
N GLN A 48 -24.16 2.87 2.91
CA GLN A 48 -25.60 2.90 3.20
C GLN A 48 -26.25 1.54 2.87
N TYR A 49 -25.94 0.97 1.71
CA TYR A 49 -26.56 -0.28 1.25
C TYR A 49 -25.78 -1.54 1.67
N GLY A 50 -24.47 -1.44 1.89
CA GLY A 50 -23.56 -2.57 2.14
C GLY A 50 -22.81 -2.53 3.48
N SER A 51 -23.33 -1.84 4.50
CA SER A 51 -22.68 -1.72 5.82
C SER A 51 -22.41 -3.05 6.53
N LYS A 52 -23.08 -4.15 6.13
CA LYS A 52 -22.91 -5.51 6.68
C LYS A 52 -22.25 -6.47 5.69
N ASP A 53 -21.78 -5.99 4.54
CA ASP A 53 -21.08 -6.81 3.55
C ASP A 53 -19.57 -6.62 3.69
N ALA A 54 -18.87 -7.69 4.07
CA ALA A 54 -17.43 -7.66 4.30
C ALA A 54 -16.65 -7.13 3.09
N TRP A 55 -17.05 -7.52 1.87
CA TRP A 55 -16.40 -7.07 0.65
C TRP A 55 -16.58 -5.56 0.43
N THR A 56 -17.81 -5.06 0.55
CA THR A 56 -18.10 -3.61 0.42
C THR A 56 -17.31 -2.78 1.42
N LEU A 57 -17.27 -3.20 2.69
CA LEU A 57 -16.46 -2.54 3.73
C LEU A 57 -14.96 -2.54 3.38
N SER A 58 -14.46 -3.62 2.79
CA SER A 58 -13.05 -3.73 2.38
C SER A 58 -12.68 -2.77 1.27
N GLU A 59 -13.50 -2.71 0.22
CA GLU A 59 -13.25 -1.82 -0.90
C GLU A 59 -13.34 -0.35 -0.48
N CYS A 60 -14.36 0.01 0.31
CA CYS A 60 -14.46 1.37 0.85
C CYS A 60 -13.24 1.71 1.73
N GLY A 61 -12.82 0.80 2.61
CA GLY A 61 -11.64 1.00 3.46
C GLY A 61 -10.36 1.18 2.63
N ARG A 62 -10.17 0.35 1.60
CA ARG A 62 -9.02 0.44 0.68
C ARG A 62 -8.96 1.79 -0.03
N ILE A 63 -10.09 2.31 -0.51
CA ILE A 63 -10.15 3.61 -1.20
C ILE A 63 -9.86 4.75 -0.21
N LEU A 64 -10.47 4.72 0.97
CA LEU A 64 -10.34 5.78 1.98
C LEU A 64 -8.95 5.90 2.59
N ARG A 65 -8.08 4.88 2.44
CA ARG A 65 -6.72 4.88 2.99
C ARG A 65 -5.92 6.16 2.72
N TYR A 66 -6.15 6.82 1.58
CA TYR A 66 -5.43 8.02 1.18
C TYR A 66 -6.11 9.34 1.57
N THR A 67 -7.39 9.30 1.95
CA THR A 67 -8.20 10.50 2.24
C THR A 67 -8.62 10.57 3.72
N ASP A 68 -8.97 9.44 4.31
CA ASP A 68 -9.40 9.30 5.70
C ASP A 68 -8.89 7.96 6.26
N LEU A 69 -7.68 8.01 6.81
CA LEU A 69 -6.94 6.81 7.25
C LEU A 69 -7.60 6.11 8.44
N GLU A 70 -8.15 6.86 9.39
CA GLU A 70 -8.79 6.26 10.58
C GLU A 70 -10.12 5.59 10.21
N LYS A 71 -10.92 6.21 9.32
CA LYS A 71 -12.12 5.58 8.79
C LYS A 71 -11.79 4.35 7.95
N ALA A 72 -10.70 4.38 7.17
CA ALA A 72 -10.22 3.22 6.44
C ALA A 72 -9.93 2.04 7.37
N ILE A 73 -9.15 2.25 8.44
CA ILE A 73 -8.84 1.22 9.45
C ILE A 73 -10.12 0.67 10.06
N SER A 74 -11.04 1.55 10.49
CA SER A 74 -12.31 1.12 11.11
C SER A 74 -13.15 0.24 10.18
N LEU A 75 -13.25 0.59 8.90
CA LEU A 75 -14.02 -0.20 7.92
C LEU A 75 -13.37 -1.56 7.64
N LEU A 76 -12.04 -1.60 7.55
CA LEU A 76 -11.30 -2.84 7.32
C LEU A 76 -11.37 -3.78 8.52
N GLU A 77 -11.28 -3.26 9.75
CA GLU A 77 -11.48 -4.04 10.98
C GLU A 77 -12.91 -4.60 11.07
N LYS A 78 -13.92 -3.76 10.77
CA LYS A 78 -15.32 -4.22 10.67
C LYS A 78 -15.50 -5.30 9.61
N SER A 79 -14.83 -5.16 8.46
CA SER A 79 -14.84 -6.18 7.42
C SER A 79 -14.30 -7.52 7.93
N LEU A 80 -13.14 -7.51 8.59
CA LEU A 80 -12.53 -8.72 9.14
C LEU A 80 -13.39 -9.39 10.22
N ALA A 81 -14.11 -8.60 11.02
CA ALA A 81 -15.04 -9.11 12.02
C ALA A 81 -16.22 -9.88 11.39
N ILE A 82 -16.59 -9.56 10.14
CA ILE A 82 -17.63 -10.28 9.39
C ILE A 82 -17.02 -11.49 8.67
N LYS A 83 -15.91 -11.29 7.95
CA LYS A 83 -15.23 -12.35 7.22
C LYS A 83 -13.74 -12.01 7.06
N ARG A 84 -12.87 -12.93 7.49
CA ARG A 84 -11.43 -12.82 7.27
C ARG A 84 -11.06 -13.13 5.82
N HIS A 85 -10.13 -12.35 5.28
CA HIS A 85 -9.57 -12.46 3.94
C HIS A 85 -8.20 -11.80 3.87
N SER A 86 -7.33 -12.39 3.05
CA SER A 86 -5.93 -11.95 2.91
C SER A 86 -5.79 -10.52 2.39
N THR A 87 -6.64 -10.10 1.46
CA THR A 87 -6.59 -8.76 0.86
C THR A 87 -6.86 -7.64 1.87
N THR A 88 -7.79 -7.81 2.80
CA THR A 88 -8.05 -6.78 3.82
C THR A 88 -7.02 -6.75 4.91
N LEU A 89 -6.47 -7.90 5.30
CA LEU A 89 -5.29 -7.93 6.16
C LEU A 89 -4.13 -7.16 5.51
N HIS A 90 -3.87 -7.38 4.22
CA HIS A 90 -2.88 -6.62 3.46
C HIS A 90 -3.16 -5.11 3.46
N HIS A 91 -4.42 -4.71 3.24
CA HIS A 91 -4.80 -3.29 3.28
C HIS A 91 -4.70 -2.67 4.68
N LEU A 92 -4.99 -3.41 5.75
CA LEU A 92 -4.74 -2.96 7.12
C LEU A 92 -3.25 -2.75 7.37
N GLY A 93 -2.40 -3.69 6.92
CA GLY A 93 -0.95 -3.52 6.97
C GLY A 93 -0.49 -2.22 6.32
N LEU A 94 -1.02 -1.92 5.11
CA LEU A 94 -0.74 -0.67 4.40
C LEU A 94 -1.25 0.57 5.14
N CYS A 95 -2.38 0.49 5.85
CA CYS A 95 -2.88 1.60 6.66
C CYS A 95 -1.97 1.91 7.85
N TYR A 96 -1.53 0.86 8.56
CA TYR A 96 -0.62 1.02 9.69
C TYR A 96 0.78 1.47 9.25
N GLU A 97 1.29 1.03 8.10
CA GLU A 97 2.52 1.57 7.51
C GLU A 97 2.37 3.06 7.21
N LEU A 98 1.25 3.50 6.62
CA LEU A 98 1.01 4.92 6.36
C LEU A 98 0.94 5.75 7.64
N LYS A 99 0.37 5.20 8.72
CA LYS A 99 0.34 5.84 10.04
C LYS A 99 1.74 6.02 10.60
N ALA A 100 2.58 4.99 10.52
CA ALA A 100 4.00 5.06 10.87
C ALA A 100 4.74 6.13 10.03
N LYS A 101 4.47 6.19 8.72
CA LYS A 101 5.02 7.19 7.80
C LYS A 101 4.65 8.62 8.17
N GLN A 102 3.38 8.86 8.50
CA GLN A 102 2.91 10.18 8.92
C GLN A 102 3.57 10.61 10.23
N LYS A 103 3.71 9.69 11.19
CA LYS A 103 4.38 9.91 12.46
C LYS A 103 5.87 10.24 12.27
N ALA A 104 6.60 9.42 11.50
CA ALA A 104 8.02 9.65 11.21
C ALA A 104 8.26 11.01 10.53
N LYS A 105 7.40 11.39 9.57
CA LYS A 105 7.46 12.71 8.94
C LYS A 105 7.21 13.86 9.91
N TYR A 106 6.26 13.69 10.83
CA TYR A 106 5.96 14.70 11.85
C TYR A 106 7.14 14.88 12.82
N GLU A 107 7.74 13.77 13.28
CA GLU A 107 8.91 13.78 14.17
C GLU A 107 10.14 14.41 13.51
N ALA A 108 10.41 14.09 12.24
CA ALA A 108 11.49 14.70 11.48
C ALA A 108 11.35 16.24 11.37
N LYS A 109 10.13 16.73 11.09
CA LYS A 109 9.85 18.18 11.06
C LYS A 109 10.03 18.83 12.44
N ARG A 110 9.65 18.14 13.52
CA ARG A 110 9.81 18.64 14.90
C ARG A 110 11.27 18.69 15.33
N GLY A 111 12.08 17.72 14.90
CA GLY A 111 13.53 17.68 15.11
C GLY A 111 14.26 18.81 14.39
N GLN A 112 13.87 19.12 13.15
CA GLN A 112 14.41 20.25 12.37
C GLN A 112 14.12 21.61 13.03
N HIS A 113 12.96 21.78 13.69
CA HIS A 113 12.66 22.99 14.46
C HIS A 113 13.48 23.13 15.76
N ARG A 114 14.05 22.04 16.29
CA ARG A 114 14.95 22.08 17.47
C ARG A 114 16.42 22.23 17.10
N TYR A 115 16.81 21.86 15.88
CA TYR A 115 18.19 21.96 15.34
C TYR A 115 18.36 23.11 14.35
N GLY A 116 17.61 24.20 14.53
CA GLY A 116 17.77 25.46 13.81
C GLY A 116 18.99 26.28 14.28
N SER A 117 20.16 25.66 14.41
CA SER A 117 21.47 26.34 14.54
C SER A 117 22.59 25.29 14.53
N ASN A 118 23.21 25.05 13.35
CA ASN A 118 24.64 24.68 13.15
C ASN A 118 24.99 23.72 12.01
N ILE A 119 24.13 23.45 11.03
CA ILE A 119 24.60 22.81 9.79
C ILE A 119 24.05 23.54 8.56
N LYS A 120 24.56 24.76 8.36
CA LYS A 120 24.80 25.28 7.02
C LYS A 120 26.28 25.05 6.74
N GLN A 121 26.57 24.60 5.51
CA GLN A 121 27.90 24.36 4.92
C GLN A 121 28.51 22.97 5.16
N LYS A 122 28.21 22.04 4.25
CA LYS A 122 29.20 21.57 3.25
C LYS A 122 28.59 20.51 2.34
N SER A 123 27.90 20.96 1.29
CA SER A 123 27.92 20.37 -0.06
C SER A 123 26.87 21.08 -0.91
N LEU A 124 27.23 22.24 -1.46
CA LEU A 124 26.48 22.88 -2.52
C LEU A 124 27.44 23.05 -3.69
N ARG A 125 27.22 22.23 -4.73
CA ARG A 125 27.30 22.55 -6.16
C ARG A 125 27.53 21.26 -6.94
N PHE A 126 26.49 20.72 -7.57
CA PHE A 126 26.40 20.61 -9.03
C PHE A 126 24.98 20.17 -9.47
N GLN A 127 24.40 21.03 -10.31
CA GLN A 127 23.22 20.87 -11.18
C GLN A 127 21.82 20.64 -10.56
N SER A 128 21.09 21.77 -10.56
CA SER A 128 19.68 21.97 -10.21
C SER A 128 18.71 21.48 -11.29
N GLU A 129 17.45 21.34 -10.88
CA GLU A 129 16.24 20.88 -11.59
C GLU A 129 16.06 19.36 -11.67
N ILE A 130 17.08 18.57 -12.04
CA ILE A 130 16.98 17.10 -11.95
C ILE A 130 17.01 16.66 -10.47
N HIS A 131 17.84 17.33 -9.65
CA HIS A 131 18.01 17.01 -8.24
C HIS A 131 16.76 17.29 -7.41
N GLU A 132 15.92 18.29 -7.72
CA GLU A 132 14.70 18.52 -6.94
C GLU A 132 13.63 17.46 -7.23
N SER A 133 13.58 16.93 -8.46
CA SER A 133 12.67 15.84 -8.83
C SER A 133 13.14 14.49 -8.26
N ILE A 134 14.46 14.28 -8.24
CA ILE A 134 15.09 13.09 -7.65
C ILE A 134 15.04 13.18 -6.13
N GLU A 135 15.28 14.31 -5.48
CA GLU A 135 15.10 14.50 -4.03
C GLU A 135 13.62 14.40 -3.63
N LYS A 136 12.65 14.87 -4.44
CA LYS A 136 11.22 14.61 -4.16
C LYS A 136 10.86 13.13 -4.32
N ARG A 137 11.50 12.38 -5.22
CA ARG A 137 11.36 10.91 -5.31
C ARG A 137 12.11 10.19 -4.18
N CYS A 138 13.35 10.57 -3.89
CA CYS A 138 14.27 9.98 -2.90
C CYS A 138 13.92 10.33 -1.45
N ALA A 139 13.38 11.52 -1.16
CA ALA A 139 12.92 11.88 0.19
C ALA A 139 11.70 11.05 0.62
N VAL A 140 10.99 10.41 -0.33
CA VAL A 140 9.95 9.42 -0.03
C VAL A 140 10.54 8.02 0.20
N GLN A 141 11.75 7.75 -0.32
CA GLN A 141 12.49 6.49 -0.20
C GLN A 141 13.30 6.38 1.10
N ASN A 142 13.80 7.48 1.68
CA ASN A 142 14.72 7.49 2.83
C ASN A 142 14.06 7.59 4.22
N ILE A 143 12.83 7.10 4.37
CA ILE A 143 12.20 7.02 5.70
C ILE A 143 12.62 5.70 6.34
N ILE A 144 13.54 5.78 7.30
CA ILE A 144 13.88 4.67 8.19
C ILE A 144 12.81 4.63 9.30
N TYR A 145 12.21 3.46 9.50
CA TYR A 145 11.21 3.27 10.54
C TYR A 145 11.84 2.76 11.83
N ASN A 146 11.35 3.26 12.96
CA ASN A 146 11.64 2.66 14.25
C ASN A 146 10.99 1.27 14.31
N ARG A 147 11.81 0.23 14.54
CA ARG A 147 11.40 -1.18 14.63
C ARG A 147 10.37 -1.43 15.73
N ASP A 148 10.44 -0.65 16.81
CA ASP A 148 9.59 -0.79 17.99
C ASP A 148 8.33 0.11 17.91
N ASP A 149 8.14 0.85 16.82
CA ASP A 149 6.94 1.66 16.65
C ASP A 149 5.70 0.75 16.59
N PRO A 150 4.66 1.00 17.42
CA PRO A 150 3.48 0.15 17.44
C PRO A 150 2.75 0.05 16.11
N CYS A 151 2.79 1.09 15.25
CA CYS A 151 2.18 1.04 13.93
C CYS A 151 3.01 0.17 12.98
N VAL A 152 4.34 0.22 13.06
CA VAL A 152 5.23 -0.68 12.30
C VAL A 152 4.99 -2.13 12.69
N LEU A 153 4.93 -2.43 13.99
CA LEU A 153 4.67 -3.79 14.48
C LEU A 153 3.30 -4.31 14.03
N ARG A 154 2.25 -3.47 14.11
CA ARG A 154 0.92 -3.84 13.58
C ARG A 154 0.94 -4.07 12.07
N ALA A 155 1.65 -3.25 11.31
CA ALA A 155 1.75 -3.43 9.87
C ALA A 155 2.40 -4.77 9.50
N ILE A 156 3.52 -5.12 10.16
CA ILE A 156 4.21 -6.40 9.99
C ILE A 156 3.28 -7.57 10.32
N ASP A 157 2.57 -7.50 11.44
CA ASP A 157 1.64 -8.54 11.89
C ASP A 157 0.52 -8.77 10.86
N TYR A 158 -0.11 -7.70 10.38
CA TYR A 158 -1.15 -7.81 9.37
C TYR A 158 -0.64 -8.38 8.03
N TYR A 159 0.58 -8.03 7.61
CA TYR A 159 1.16 -8.64 6.42
C TYR A 159 1.44 -10.13 6.60
N ARG A 160 1.97 -10.54 7.75
CA ARG A 160 2.19 -11.96 8.06
C ARG A 160 0.87 -12.74 8.02
N GLN A 161 -0.16 -12.23 8.70
CA GLN A 161 -1.48 -12.84 8.66
C GLN A 161 -2.04 -12.93 7.22
N ALA A 162 -1.81 -11.91 6.38
CA ALA A 162 -2.24 -11.93 4.98
C ALA A 162 -1.52 -13.01 4.14
N ILE A 163 -0.23 -13.24 4.42
CA ILE A 163 0.60 -14.27 3.77
C ILE A 163 0.20 -15.67 4.27
N ASP A 164 -0.03 -15.83 5.58
CA ASP A 164 -0.45 -17.10 6.17
C ASP A 164 -1.82 -17.55 5.63
N MET A 165 -2.73 -16.60 5.39
CA MET A 165 -4.04 -16.89 4.79
C MET A 165 -3.96 -17.31 3.32
N LEU A 166 -3.04 -16.72 2.56
CA LEU A 166 -2.85 -17.03 1.15
C LEU A 166 -1.36 -16.98 0.83
N TYR A 167 -0.72 -18.15 0.87
CA TYR A 167 0.73 -18.27 0.70
C TYR A 167 1.26 -17.63 -0.60
N VAL A 168 0.43 -17.56 -1.65
CA VAL A 168 0.77 -17.00 -2.97
C VAL A 168 0.53 -15.48 -3.05
N ASN A 169 0.16 -14.82 -1.95
CA ASN A 169 -0.10 -13.37 -1.90
C ASN A 169 1.19 -12.54 -2.02
N SER A 170 1.71 -12.47 -3.25
CA SER A 170 2.91 -11.71 -3.61
C SER A 170 2.82 -10.23 -3.22
N PRO A 171 1.68 -9.52 -3.36
CA PRO A 171 1.57 -8.13 -2.91
C PRO A 171 1.82 -7.94 -1.42
N ALA A 172 1.27 -8.81 -0.56
CA ALA A 172 1.49 -8.74 0.89
C ALA A 172 2.94 -9.06 1.27
N ARG A 173 3.51 -10.10 0.65
CA ARG A 173 4.92 -10.48 0.85
C ARG A 173 5.89 -9.37 0.40
N PHE A 174 5.62 -8.74 -0.74
CA PHE A 174 6.43 -7.64 -1.24
C PHE A 174 6.35 -6.42 -0.32
N SER A 175 5.14 -6.09 0.14
CA SER A 175 4.93 -4.99 1.10
C SER A 175 5.66 -5.25 2.43
N LEU A 176 5.65 -6.49 2.92
CA LEU A 176 6.41 -6.89 4.11
C LEU A 176 7.92 -6.74 3.88
N GLY A 177 8.45 -7.21 2.74
CA GLY A 177 9.86 -7.05 2.39
C GLY A 177 10.29 -5.59 2.38
N LEU A 178 9.51 -4.71 1.73
CA LEU A 178 9.77 -3.27 1.72
C LEU A 178 9.75 -2.65 3.13
N LEU A 179 8.78 -3.03 3.97
CA LEU A 179 8.69 -2.52 5.33
C LEU A 179 9.88 -2.99 6.18
N LEU A 180 10.28 -4.25 6.08
CA LEU A 180 11.44 -4.80 6.77
C LEU A 180 12.75 -4.12 6.32
N LYS A 181 12.88 -3.85 5.02
CA LYS A 181 14.02 -3.10 4.48
C LYS A 181 14.09 -1.68 5.07
N LYS A 182 12.97 -0.97 5.15
CA LYS A 182 12.88 0.36 5.80
C LYS A 182 13.11 0.32 7.32
N CYS A 183 12.99 -0.86 7.92
CA CYS A 183 13.37 -1.12 9.29
C CYS A 183 14.84 -1.58 9.41
N GLU A 184 15.63 -1.56 8.32
CA GLU A 184 17.02 -2.04 8.24
C GLU A 184 17.18 -3.52 8.64
N ARG A 185 16.11 -4.32 8.47
CA ARG A 185 16.13 -5.78 8.66
C ARG A 185 16.37 -6.44 7.32
N PHE A 186 17.55 -6.20 6.76
CA PHE A 186 17.87 -6.53 5.36
C PHE A 186 17.83 -8.04 5.09
N GLU A 187 18.29 -8.88 6.01
CA GLU A 187 18.23 -10.33 5.87
C GLU A 187 16.78 -10.84 5.87
N ASP A 188 15.92 -10.25 6.71
CA ASP A 188 14.52 -10.62 6.77
C ASP A 188 13.76 -10.17 5.52
N ALA A 189 14.10 -8.98 5.02
CA ALA A 189 13.56 -8.42 3.78
C ALA A 189 13.96 -9.27 2.58
N LEU A 190 15.24 -9.64 2.47
CA LEU A 190 15.78 -10.50 1.42
C LEU A 190 15.01 -11.82 1.35
N ARG A 191 14.78 -12.48 2.49
CA ARG A 191 13.97 -13.71 2.54
C ARG A 191 12.55 -13.54 2.00
N GLN A 192 11.94 -12.36 2.14
CA GLN A 192 10.62 -12.11 1.54
C GLN A 192 10.69 -11.98 0.02
N PHE A 193 11.70 -11.28 -0.50
CA PHE A 193 11.89 -11.12 -1.94
C PHE A 193 12.27 -12.44 -2.62
N ASP A 194 13.16 -13.23 -2.02
CA ASP A 194 13.54 -14.56 -2.51
C ASP A 194 12.33 -15.49 -2.63
N GLN A 195 11.43 -15.47 -1.65
CA GLN A 195 10.20 -16.26 -1.71
C GLN A 195 9.28 -15.86 -2.87
N ILE A 196 9.26 -14.58 -3.27
CA ILE A 196 8.48 -14.13 -4.44
C ILE A 196 9.14 -14.65 -5.72
N ILE A 197 10.46 -14.58 -5.81
CA ILE A 197 11.25 -15.08 -6.94
C ILE A 197 11.04 -16.59 -7.11
N ASP A 198 11.21 -17.36 -6.03
CA ASP A 198 11.02 -18.82 -6.02
C ASP A 198 9.61 -19.24 -6.47
N LEU A 199 8.59 -18.54 -5.99
CA LEU A 199 7.19 -18.81 -6.36
C LEU A 199 6.91 -18.58 -7.84
N ASN A 200 7.60 -17.60 -8.45
CA ASN A 200 7.51 -17.31 -9.87
C ASN A 200 8.24 -18.36 -10.71
N SER A 201 9.49 -18.68 -10.36
CA SER A 201 10.30 -19.65 -11.09
C SER A 201 9.66 -21.04 -11.13
N ARG A 202 8.88 -21.42 -10.11
CA ARG A 202 8.11 -22.68 -10.10
C ARG A 202 6.88 -22.67 -11.00
N LYS A 203 6.26 -21.51 -11.25
CA LYS A 203 5.03 -21.39 -12.06
C LYS A 203 5.29 -21.46 -13.55
N ASP A 204 6.46 -21.02 -14.03
CA ASP A 204 6.83 -21.08 -15.45
C ASP A 204 6.93 -22.51 -16.01
N GLY A 205 6.99 -23.53 -15.15
CA GLY A 205 6.92 -24.95 -15.54
C GLY A 205 5.51 -25.52 -15.71
N THR A 206 4.45 -24.81 -15.34
CA THR A 206 3.06 -25.32 -15.39
C THR A 206 2.09 -24.32 -15.98
N SER A 207 1.59 -24.63 -17.18
CA SER A 207 0.53 -23.92 -17.89
C SER A 207 -0.75 -23.78 -17.04
N SER A 208 -1.00 -22.61 -16.45
CA SER A 208 -2.33 -22.28 -15.92
C SER A 208 -2.83 -20.91 -16.41
N LYS A 209 -4.03 -20.95 -16.99
CA LYS A 209 -4.80 -19.86 -17.60
C LYS A 209 -5.36 -18.90 -16.54
N GLN A 210 -4.64 -17.82 -16.20
CA GLN A 210 -5.24 -16.63 -15.57
C GLN A 210 -4.56 -15.36 -16.11
N SER A 211 -5.12 -14.80 -17.18
CA SER A 211 -4.51 -13.71 -17.97
C SER A 211 -4.60 -12.32 -17.34
N GLY A 212 -5.38 -12.14 -16.26
CA GLY A 212 -5.46 -10.86 -15.52
C GLY A 212 -4.43 -10.71 -14.40
N GLU A 213 -4.10 -11.80 -13.69
CA GLU A 213 -3.16 -11.79 -12.55
C GLU A 213 -1.69 -11.81 -13.01
N LYS A 214 -1.42 -12.27 -14.24
CA LYS A 214 -0.07 -12.46 -14.78
C LYS A 214 0.72 -11.15 -14.90
N GLN A 215 0.06 -10.01 -15.15
CA GLN A 215 0.72 -8.71 -15.27
C GLN A 215 1.17 -8.16 -13.91
N GLU A 216 0.31 -8.17 -12.88
CA GLU A 216 0.68 -7.72 -11.53
C GLU A 216 1.81 -8.59 -10.93
N TYR A 217 1.81 -9.89 -11.26
CA TYR A 217 2.84 -10.84 -10.85
C TYR A 217 4.21 -10.58 -11.49
N LEU A 218 4.23 -10.21 -12.79
CA LEU A 218 5.47 -9.96 -13.52
C LEU A 218 6.18 -8.70 -13.02
N PHE A 219 5.45 -7.61 -12.75
CA PHE A 219 6.03 -6.41 -12.13
C PHE A 219 6.61 -6.73 -10.75
N THR A 220 5.88 -7.49 -9.92
CA THR A 220 6.33 -7.84 -8.57
C THR A 220 7.62 -8.69 -8.58
N MET A 221 7.84 -9.53 -9.61
CA MET A 221 9.07 -10.33 -9.72
C MET A 221 10.29 -9.48 -10.03
N THR A 222 10.24 -8.63 -11.06
CA THR A 222 11.34 -7.72 -11.41
C THR A 222 11.68 -6.80 -10.24
N ASP A 223 10.65 -6.24 -9.60
CA ASP A 223 10.83 -5.40 -8.42
C ASP A 223 11.47 -6.20 -7.27
N SER A 224 11.13 -7.48 -7.09
CA SER A 224 11.73 -8.31 -6.05
C SER A 224 13.22 -8.56 -6.28
N TYR A 225 13.66 -8.79 -7.53
CA TYR A 225 15.09 -8.89 -7.85
C TYR A 225 15.83 -7.58 -7.56
N GLU A 226 15.25 -6.44 -7.94
CA GLU A 226 15.83 -5.12 -7.65
C GLU A 226 15.98 -4.93 -6.13
N GLN A 227 14.91 -5.16 -5.37
CA GLN A 227 14.94 -4.96 -3.92
C GLN A 227 15.85 -5.96 -3.20
N ALA A 228 15.95 -7.21 -3.68
CA ALA A 228 16.90 -8.20 -3.17
C ALA A 228 18.35 -7.74 -3.40
N GLY A 229 18.68 -7.26 -4.60
CA GLY A 229 19.99 -6.70 -4.92
C GLY A 229 20.34 -5.51 -4.02
N LEU A 230 19.39 -4.60 -3.78
CA LEU A 230 19.59 -3.49 -2.84
C LEU A 230 19.85 -3.97 -1.41
N CYS A 231 19.15 -5.01 -0.93
CA CYS A 231 19.42 -5.56 0.40
C CYS A 231 20.82 -6.20 0.48
N LEU A 232 21.27 -6.89 -0.56
CA LEU A 232 22.61 -7.49 -0.61
C LEU A 232 23.72 -6.42 -0.61
N LEU A 233 23.51 -5.29 -1.29
CA LEU A 233 24.45 -4.17 -1.26
C LEU A 233 24.59 -3.54 0.13
N GLU A 234 23.52 -3.49 0.92
CA GLU A 234 23.56 -2.98 2.30
C GLU A 234 24.17 -3.98 3.30
N LEU A 235 24.22 -5.27 2.95
CA LEU A 235 24.82 -6.33 3.76
C LEU A 235 26.32 -6.58 3.48
N ALA A 236 26.84 -6.01 2.39
CA ALA A 236 28.23 -6.17 1.94
C ALA A 236 29.18 -5.20 2.66
#